data_AF-A0A9W2WJY7-F1
#
_entry.id   AF-A0A9W2WJY7-F1
#
_cell.length_a   1.000
_cell.length_b   1.000
_cell.length_c   1.000
_cell.angle_alpha   90.00
_cell.angle_beta   90.00
_cell.angle_gamma   90.00
#
_symmetry.space_group_name_H-M   'P 1'
#
loop_
_entity.id
_entity.type
_entity.pdbx_description
1 polymer ?
#
loop_
_entity_poly.entity_id
_entity_poly.type
_entity_poly.pdbx_seq_one_letter_code
_entity_poly.pdbx_strand_id
1 'polypeptide(L)'
;MCHLPTPKKMASPRTFTFLCGLLAANLVGATLSPPAVLSLGPEVIKQRLTQKLKDHDAINTLQQLPLFSAMKKESAGNMFSSLVQSILKHIIWLKVTSASILQLQVQPLNDGRELMVNVPLDMVAGFNTPLVKTIVELHMEVESQAIIHVETGERDHTRLVLSDCSNTRGRLRITLLHKLSFLLNSLADKVISLLVPALPKLVKSKLCPVIKAAFEDMRADLVNLTKVPVSLNSDHLEFDFMSPAIEHSVVHLILGAKLVDSEGKVTKLFNDSVDSLNLPSLYHTPFSLTMRKDVVNAVVAALLPPEELMVLLDYVLPETAHCLKSSIKVISEKAANRLGPTQIVKILTQETTELLVDQGNAKVAQLIILEVFATNEAYRPLFTLGIEATSEAQFYTRGDLLMINFNQISLNF
;
A
#
# COMPACT_ATOMS: atom_id res chain seq x y z
N MET A 1 7.34 -64.12 -25.03
CA MET A 1 8.69 -63.54 -24.99
C MET A 1 8.55 -62.03 -24.90
N CYS A 2 8.62 -61.49 -23.68
CA CYS A 2 8.64 -60.06 -23.41
C CYS A 2 9.84 -59.81 -22.51
N HIS A 3 10.79 -59.02 -22.98
CA HIS A 3 12.04 -58.70 -22.29
C HIS A 3 11.78 -57.80 -21.09
N LEU A 4 12.19 -58.26 -19.89
CA LEU A 4 12.41 -57.39 -18.75
C LEU A 4 13.62 -56.48 -19.02
N PRO A 5 13.56 -55.17 -18.72
CA PRO A 5 14.74 -54.33 -18.63
C PRO A 5 15.49 -54.61 -17.33
N THR A 6 16.80 -54.77 -17.42
CA THR A 6 17.75 -54.86 -16.32
C THR A 6 17.85 -53.55 -15.52
N PRO A 7 18.18 -53.60 -14.22
CA PRO A 7 18.23 -52.42 -13.37
C PRO A 7 19.43 -51.54 -13.76
N LYS A 8 19.15 -50.31 -14.21
CA LYS A 8 20.18 -49.28 -14.40
C LYS A 8 20.69 -48.80 -13.04
N LYS A 9 22.02 -48.80 -12.94
CA LYS A 9 22.89 -48.30 -11.87
C LYS A 9 22.27 -47.19 -11.01
N MET A 10 22.34 -47.38 -9.69
CA MET A 10 22.09 -46.36 -8.66
C MET A 10 22.82 -45.05 -9.00
N ALA A 11 22.06 -43.96 -9.03
CA ALA A 11 22.62 -42.62 -9.04
C ALA A 11 23.47 -42.42 -7.78
N SER A 12 24.67 -41.86 -7.94
CA SER A 12 25.60 -41.67 -6.82
C SER A 12 24.99 -40.77 -5.73
N PRO A 13 25.36 -40.94 -4.45
CA PRO A 13 24.85 -40.11 -3.34
C PRO A 13 25.03 -38.60 -3.55
N ARG A 14 26.01 -38.19 -4.37
CA ARG A 14 26.31 -36.79 -4.69
C ARG A 14 25.26 -36.12 -5.57
N THR A 15 24.56 -36.87 -6.43
CA THR A 15 23.50 -36.31 -7.29
C THR A 15 22.23 -36.05 -6.48
N PHE A 16 21.97 -36.84 -5.44
CA PHE A 16 20.88 -36.59 -4.48
C PHE A 16 21.14 -35.37 -3.60
N THR A 17 22.40 -35.13 -3.19
CA THR A 17 22.74 -33.93 -2.40
C THR A 17 22.62 -32.64 -3.21
N PHE A 18 22.97 -32.66 -4.50
CA PHE A 18 22.78 -31.51 -5.40
C PHE A 18 21.30 -31.22 -5.69
N LEU A 19 20.47 -32.25 -5.88
CA LEU A 19 19.02 -32.06 -6.05
C LEU A 19 18.35 -31.56 -4.77
N CYS A 20 18.73 -32.08 -3.59
CA CYS A 20 18.24 -31.56 -2.32
C CYS A 20 18.74 -30.14 -2.04
N GLY A 21 19.96 -29.78 -2.45
CA GLY A 21 20.49 -28.43 -2.37
C GLY A 21 19.76 -27.44 -3.30
N LEU A 22 19.40 -27.86 -4.51
CA LEU A 22 18.63 -27.05 -5.48
C LEU A 22 17.15 -26.92 -5.09
N LEU A 23 16.55 -27.97 -4.53
CA LEU A 23 15.19 -27.92 -3.98
C LEU A 23 15.13 -27.05 -2.72
N ALA A 24 16.14 -27.12 -1.84
CA ALA A 24 16.26 -26.22 -0.70
C ALA A 24 16.48 -24.77 -1.14
N ALA A 25 17.27 -24.50 -2.19
CA ALA A 25 17.46 -23.14 -2.71
C ALA A 25 16.16 -22.51 -3.26
N ASN A 26 15.31 -23.29 -3.94
CA ASN A 26 14.01 -22.82 -4.43
C ASN A 26 12.96 -22.67 -3.31
N LEU A 27 13.06 -23.46 -2.23
CA LEU A 27 12.22 -23.29 -1.03
C LEU A 27 12.66 -22.09 -0.17
N VAL A 28 13.96 -21.80 -0.11
CA VAL A 28 14.51 -20.64 0.62
C VAL A 28 14.20 -19.32 -0.10
N GLY A 29 14.06 -19.31 -1.43
CA GLY A 29 13.59 -18.13 -2.16
C GLY A 29 12.15 -17.73 -1.83
N ALA A 30 11.30 -18.68 -1.43
CA ALA A 30 9.89 -18.43 -1.11
C ALA A 30 9.66 -17.92 0.33
N THR A 31 10.63 -18.11 1.24
CA THR A 31 10.51 -17.72 2.66
C THR A 31 11.14 -16.36 2.98
N LEU A 32 11.70 -15.66 1.98
CA LEU A 32 12.41 -14.40 2.19
C LEU A 32 11.58 -13.13 1.87
N SER A 33 10.27 -13.24 1.71
CA SER A 33 9.37 -12.10 1.45
C SER A 33 8.51 -11.78 2.67
N PRO A 34 8.24 -10.50 2.96
CA PRO A 34 7.33 -10.14 4.05
C PRO A 34 5.91 -10.70 3.84
N PRO A 35 5.13 -10.93 4.92
CA PRO A 35 3.77 -11.45 4.83
C PRO A 35 2.86 -10.61 3.94
N ALA A 36 2.90 -9.28 4.11
CA ALA A 36 2.25 -8.34 3.21
C ALA A 36 3.05 -7.04 3.09
N VAL A 37 2.94 -6.37 1.95
CA VAL A 37 3.60 -5.09 1.67
C VAL A 37 2.62 -4.16 0.97
N LEU A 38 2.38 -3.00 1.58
CA LEU A 38 1.66 -1.89 0.93
C LEU A 38 2.67 -0.93 0.33
N SER A 39 2.75 -0.92 -1.00
CA SER A 39 3.63 -0.05 -1.78
C SER A 39 2.89 1.21 -2.19
N LEU A 40 3.46 2.38 -1.89
CA LEU A 40 2.87 3.69 -2.13
C LEU A 40 3.78 4.50 -3.05
N GLY A 41 3.26 4.82 -4.24
CA GLY A 41 3.96 5.64 -5.22
C GLY A 41 3.99 7.12 -4.87
N PRO A 42 4.78 7.92 -5.62
CA PRO A 42 4.95 9.34 -5.34
C PRO A 42 3.64 10.13 -5.46
N GLU A 43 2.69 9.70 -6.28
CA GLU A 43 1.37 10.32 -6.42
C GLU A 43 0.57 10.30 -5.12
N VAL A 44 0.63 9.18 -4.38
CA VAL A 44 -0.06 9.04 -3.08
C VAL A 44 0.57 9.98 -2.05
N ILE A 45 1.89 10.02 -2.00
CA ILE A 45 2.63 10.92 -1.09
C ILE A 45 2.31 12.38 -1.41
N LYS A 46 2.34 12.78 -2.69
CA LYS A 46 1.96 14.14 -3.13
C LYS A 46 0.54 14.48 -2.70
N GLN A 47 -0.44 13.62 -2.98
CA GLN A 47 -1.84 13.91 -2.68
C GLN A 47 -2.09 14.03 -1.18
N ARG A 48 -1.63 13.06 -0.39
CA ARG A 48 -1.82 13.03 1.07
C ARG A 48 -1.11 14.21 1.75
N LEU A 49 0.14 14.48 1.39
CA LEU A 49 0.89 15.60 1.97
C LEU A 49 0.29 16.95 1.58
N THR A 50 -0.16 17.12 0.34
CA THR A 50 -0.86 18.35 -0.09
C THR A 50 -2.11 18.57 0.76
N GLN A 51 -2.88 17.52 1.04
CA GLN A 51 -4.05 17.63 1.88
C GLN A 51 -3.68 18.03 3.32
N LYS A 52 -2.68 17.37 3.92
CA LYS A 52 -2.24 17.72 5.27
C LYS A 52 -1.65 19.14 5.38
N LEU A 53 -0.98 19.64 4.35
CA LEU A 53 -0.53 21.03 4.31
C LEU A 53 -1.71 22.01 4.31
N LYS A 54 -2.83 21.67 3.67
CA LYS A 54 -4.06 22.47 3.74
C LYS A 54 -4.68 22.40 5.13
N ASP A 55 -4.74 21.21 5.72
CA ASP A 55 -5.31 20.99 7.06
C ASP A 55 -4.53 21.76 8.15
N HIS A 56 -3.21 21.95 7.95
CA HIS A 56 -2.35 22.76 8.82
C HIS A 56 -2.27 24.24 8.41
N ASP A 57 -3.22 24.74 7.61
CA ASP A 57 -3.32 26.16 7.24
C ASP A 57 -2.02 26.74 6.65
N ALA A 58 -1.29 25.95 5.86
CA ALA A 58 0.00 26.37 5.27
C ALA A 58 -0.15 27.64 4.41
N ILE A 59 -1.27 27.81 3.71
CA ILE A 59 -1.56 29.02 2.92
C ILE A 59 -1.69 30.25 3.82
N ASN A 60 -2.41 30.15 4.94
CA ASN A 60 -2.54 31.25 5.89
C ASN A 60 -1.18 31.58 6.53
N THR A 61 -0.35 30.57 6.82
CA THR A 61 1.03 30.78 7.29
C THR A 61 1.85 31.60 6.29
N LEU A 62 1.69 31.36 4.99
CA LEU A 62 2.33 32.15 3.92
C LEU A 62 1.77 33.59 3.84
N GLN A 63 0.46 33.76 3.99
CA GLN A 63 -0.18 35.09 3.98
C GLN A 63 0.25 35.95 5.17
N GLN A 64 0.55 35.32 6.32
CA GLN A 64 0.97 35.99 7.55
C GLN A 64 2.49 36.17 7.66
N LEU A 65 3.26 35.93 6.60
CA LEU A 65 4.70 36.10 6.62
C LEU A 65 5.08 37.56 6.96
N PRO A 66 5.88 37.79 8.01
CA PRO A 66 6.21 39.14 8.45
C PRO A 66 7.37 39.73 7.63
N LEU A 67 7.17 39.89 6.32
CA LEU A 67 8.18 40.30 5.32
C LEU A 67 8.95 41.57 5.74
N PHE A 68 8.24 42.59 6.22
CA PHE A 68 8.82 43.85 6.68
C PHE A 68 9.83 43.64 7.83
N SER A 69 9.47 42.82 8.82
CA SER A 69 10.35 42.52 9.94
C SER A 69 11.57 41.69 9.53
N ALA A 70 11.40 40.79 8.55
CA ALA A 70 12.46 39.94 8.04
C ALA A 70 13.53 40.76 7.32
N MET A 71 13.12 41.73 6.48
CA MET A 71 14.05 42.67 5.84
C MET A 71 14.85 43.47 6.87
N LYS A 72 14.20 43.95 7.94
CA LYS A 72 14.86 44.69 9.03
C LYS A 72 15.89 43.84 9.78
N LYS A 73 15.57 42.56 10.05
CA LYS A 73 16.44 41.64 10.79
C LYS A 73 17.67 41.23 9.98
N GLU A 74 17.51 41.01 8.68
CA GLU A 74 18.60 40.61 7.78
C GLU A 74 19.67 41.71 7.65
N SER A 75 19.30 42.98 7.82
CA SER A 75 20.23 44.10 7.74
C SER A 75 20.89 44.49 9.06
N ALA A 76 20.41 43.97 10.20
CA ALA A 76 20.88 44.35 11.53
C ALA A 76 22.28 43.79 11.85
N GLY A 77 22.74 42.77 11.11
CA GLY A 77 24.07 42.18 11.24
C GLY A 77 25.13 42.68 10.25
N ASN A 78 24.78 43.60 9.32
CA ASN A 78 25.64 44.04 8.21
C ASN A 78 25.73 45.57 8.11
N MET A 79 26.74 46.07 7.38
CA MET A 79 27.03 47.49 7.11
C MET A 79 25.88 48.29 6.44
N PHE A 80 24.81 47.62 5.99
CA PHE A 80 23.68 48.20 5.24
C PHE A 80 22.49 48.68 6.10
N SER A 81 22.64 48.72 7.43
CA SER A 81 21.57 49.10 8.36
C SER A 81 20.95 50.48 8.08
N SER A 82 21.76 51.46 7.65
CA SER A 82 21.31 52.81 7.28
C SER A 82 20.48 52.83 6.00
N LEU A 83 20.85 52.02 5.01
CA LEU A 83 20.13 51.89 3.74
C LEU A 83 18.77 51.23 3.92
N VAL A 84 18.70 50.17 4.74
CA VAL A 84 17.44 49.50 5.06
C VAL A 84 16.50 50.43 5.82
N GLN A 85 17.00 51.16 6.82
CA GLN A 85 16.17 52.16 7.51
C GLN A 85 15.66 53.25 6.55
N SER A 86 16.47 53.69 5.59
CA SER A 86 16.05 54.65 4.57
C SER A 86 14.95 54.08 3.67
N ILE A 87 15.07 52.84 3.22
CA ILE A 87 14.06 52.17 2.39
C ILE A 87 12.75 51.95 3.18
N LEU A 88 12.83 51.43 4.41
CA LEU A 88 11.68 51.14 5.25
C LEU A 88 10.87 52.39 5.60
N LYS A 89 11.49 53.58 5.69
CA LYS A 89 10.78 54.87 5.88
C LYS A 89 9.79 55.19 4.77
N HIS A 90 10.02 54.66 3.56
CA HIS A 90 9.17 54.89 2.40
C HIS A 90 8.11 53.79 2.21
N ILE A 91 7.94 52.90 3.19
CA ILE A 91 7.00 51.78 3.13
C ILE A 91 6.08 51.86 4.34
N ILE A 92 4.78 52.04 4.10
CA ILE A 92 3.75 52.10 5.15
C ILE A 92 3.44 50.69 5.65
N TRP A 93 3.30 49.74 4.72
CA TRP A 93 3.11 48.32 5.00
C TRP A 93 3.64 47.48 3.85
N LEU A 94 4.07 46.25 4.16
CA LEU A 94 4.42 45.20 3.20
C LEU A 94 3.82 43.89 3.73
N LYS A 95 2.92 43.27 2.96
CA LYS A 95 2.26 42.02 3.35
C LYS A 95 1.99 41.16 2.11
N VAL A 96 1.89 39.85 2.34
CA VAL A 96 1.43 38.90 1.33
C VAL A 96 -0.08 39.08 1.14
N THR A 97 -0.51 39.34 -0.08
CA THR A 97 -1.92 39.54 -0.46
C THR A 97 -2.55 38.28 -1.03
N SER A 98 -1.75 37.42 -1.64
CA SER A 98 -2.17 36.11 -2.13
C SER A 98 -1.03 35.11 -1.94
N ALA A 99 -1.37 33.85 -1.66
CA ALA A 99 -0.42 32.76 -1.54
C ALA A 99 -1.06 31.46 -2.03
N SER A 100 -0.26 30.61 -2.66
CA SER A 100 -0.65 29.27 -3.05
C SER A 100 0.55 28.31 -2.96
N ILE A 101 0.24 27.04 -2.78
CA ILE A 101 1.20 25.94 -2.85
C ILE A 101 0.93 25.23 -4.17
N LEU A 102 1.92 25.21 -5.05
CA LEU A 102 1.82 24.53 -6.34
C LEU A 102 1.94 23.02 -6.15
N GLN A 103 1.84 22.26 -7.24
CA GLN A 103 1.92 20.81 -7.19
C GLN A 103 3.28 20.34 -6.62
N LEU A 104 3.21 19.54 -5.55
CA LEU A 104 4.38 18.90 -4.94
C LEU A 104 5.10 18.00 -5.94
N GLN A 105 6.43 17.95 -5.84
CA GLN A 105 7.26 17.01 -6.58
C GLN A 105 7.95 16.08 -5.59
N VAL A 106 7.95 14.77 -5.86
CA VAL A 106 8.60 13.75 -5.03
C VAL A 106 9.59 13.03 -5.94
N GLN A 107 10.85 13.00 -5.52
CA GLN A 107 11.96 12.43 -6.28
C GLN A 107 12.84 11.58 -5.37
N PRO A 108 13.45 10.51 -5.89
CA PRO A 108 14.39 9.69 -5.14
C PRO A 108 15.69 10.47 -4.88
N LEU A 109 16.33 10.21 -3.74
CA LEU A 109 17.66 10.68 -3.36
C LEU A 109 18.48 9.52 -2.77
N ASN A 110 19.81 9.67 -2.70
CA ASN A 110 20.75 8.72 -2.07
C ASN A 110 20.52 7.28 -2.54
N ASP A 111 20.73 7.05 -3.84
CA ASP A 111 20.53 5.75 -4.51
C ASP A 111 19.13 5.14 -4.29
N GLY A 112 18.13 5.98 -4.03
CA GLY A 112 16.73 5.56 -3.85
C GLY A 112 16.35 5.14 -2.44
N ARG A 113 17.12 5.52 -1.42
CA ARG A 113 16.79 5.25 0.00
C ARG A 113 16.11 6.42 0.71
N GLU A 114 16.09 7.58 0.07
CA GLU A 114 15.47 8.79 0.58
C GLU A 114 14.55 9.40 -0.46
N LEU A 115 13.58 10.20 -0.01
CA LEU A 115 12.69 10.95 -0.88
C LEU A 115 12.88 12.44 -0.64
N MET A 116 13.22 13.17 -1.70
CA MET A 116 13.18 14.62 -1.72
C MET A 116 11.79 15.08 -2.16
N VAL A 117 11.15 15.87 -1.31
CA VAL A 117 9.88 16.53 -1.58
C VAL A 117 10.12 18.01 -1.84
N ASN A 118 9.85 18.47 -3.06
CA ASN A 118 9.84 19.88 -3.40
C ASN A 118 8.42 20.43 -3.19
N VAL A 119 8.33 21.54 -2.46
CA VAL A 119 7.13 22.32 -2.17
C VAL A 119 7.29 23.68 -2.83
N PRO A 120 6.83 23.86 -4.08
CA PRO A 120 6.91 25.13 -4.77
C PRO A 120 5.82 26.06 -4.25
N LEU A 121 6.20 27.28 -3.91
CA LEU A 121 5.35 28.29 -3.28
C LEU A 121 5.25 29.48 -4.23
N ASP A 122 4.03 29.97 -4.38
CA ASP A 122 3.71 31.10 -5.24
C ASP A 122 2.97 32.16 -4.42
N MET A 123 3.48 33.38 -4.39
CA MET A 123 2.96 34.45 -3.55
C MET A 123 2.95 35.78 -4.29
N VAL A 124 1.97 36.61 -3.94
CA VAL A 124 1.95 38.03 -4.31
C VAL A 124 2.03 38.84 -3.02
N ALA A 125 3.00 39.75 -2.94
CA ALA A 125 3.10 40.71 -1.85
C ALA A 125 2.86 42.13 -2.35
N GLY A 126 2.01 42.86 -1.63
CA GLY A 126 1.80 44.28 -1.85
C GLY A 126 2.63 45.10 -0.87
N PHE A 127 3.08 46.28 -1.29
CA PHE A 127 3.47 47.33 -0.36
C PHE A 127 2.92 48.69 -0.76
N ASN A 128 2.59 49.48 0.25
CA ASN A 128 2.14 50.86 0.08
C ASN A 128 3.23 51.84 0.46
N THR A 129 3.31 52.96 -0.26
CA THR A 129 4.33 53.99 -0.08
C THR A 129 3.67 55.36 0.02
N PRO A 130 4.18 56.30 0.82
CA PRO A 130 3.63 57.67 0.86
C PRO A 130 3.83 58.43 -0.47
N LEU A 131 4.62 57.88 -1.40
CA LEU A 131 4.92 58.50 -2.69
C LEU A 131 3.75 58.46 -3.68
N VAL A 132 2.86 57.46 -3.59
CA VAL A 132 1.70 57.29 -4.47
C VAL A 132 0.54 56.62 -3.74
N LYS A 133 -0.69 56.77 -4.26
CA LYS A 133 -1.86 56.05 -3.71
C LYS A 133 -1.94 54.58 -4.16
N THR A 134 -1.13 54.16 -5.12
CA THR A 134 -1.19 52.81 -5.72
C THR A 134 -0.32 51.83 -4.94
N ILE A 135 -0.85 50.62 -4.72
CA ILE A 135 -0.10 49.52 -4.13
C ILE A 135 0.88 48.96 -5.16
N VAL A 136 2.13 48.80 -4.75
CA VAL A 136 3.15 48.12 -5.57
C VAL A 136 3.09 46.63 -5.27
N GLU A 137 2.96 45.81 -6.30
CA GLU A 137 2.83 44.36 -6.16
C GLU A 137 4.05 43.60 -6.68
N LEU A 138 4.54 42.68 -5.87
CA LEU A 138 5.69 41.82 -6.11
C LEU A 138 5.20 40.37 -6.20
N HIS A 139 5.50 39.73 -7.31
CA HIS A 139 5.36 38.29 -7.48
C HIS A 139 6.60 37.59 -6.93
N MET A 140 6.39 36.59 -6.09
CA MET A 140 7.44 35.86 -5.37
C MET A 140 7.23 34.37 -5.54
N GLU A 141 8.16 33.72 -6.21
CA GLU A 141 8.27 32.26 -6.31
C GLU A 141 9.43 31.80 -5.43
N VAL A 142 9.19 30.81 -4.59
CA VAL A 142 10.21 30.22 -3.71
C VAL A 142 9.89 28.76 -3.51
N GLU A 143 10.91 27.91 -3.40
CA GLU A 143 10.74 26.48 -3.20
C GLU A 143 11.34 26.04 -1.88
N SER A 144 10.54 25.32 -1.11
CA SER A 144 10.97 24.60 0.08
C SER A 144 11.23 23.14 -0.29
N GLN A 145 12.32 22.58 0.22
CA GLN A 145 12.66 21.17 0.06
C GLN A 145 12.61 20.48 1.41
N ALA A 146 12.04 19.28 1.42
CA ALA A 146 12.05 18.39 2.57
C ALA A 146 12.63 17.02 2.20
N ILE A 147 13.38 16.40 3.10
CA ILE A 147 13.93 15.05 2.91
C ILE A 147 13.22 14.09 3.86
N ILE A 148 12.65 13.03 3.28
CA ILE A 148 12.05 11.91 4.00
C ILE A 148 13.00 10.73 3.91
N HIS A 149 13.30 10.10 5.05
CA HIS A 149 14.11 8.89 5.11
C HIS A 149 13.58 7.94 6.20
N VAL A 150 14.13 6.73 6.24
CA VAL A 150 13.83 5.76 7.30
C VAL A 150 14.87 5.91 8.41
N GLU A 151 14.41 6.16 9.63
CA GLU A 151 15.25 6.25 10.83
C GLU A 151 14.97 5.05 11.74
N THR A 152 16.03 4.42 12.26
CA THR A 152 15.94 3.36 13.26
C THR A 152 15.96 3.96 14.66
N GLY A 153 14.87 3.77 15.42
CA GLY A 153 14.78 4.23 16.80
C GLY A 153 15.45 3.30 17.83
N GLU A 154 15.47 3.72 19.10
CA GLU A 154 16.15 3.02 20.21
C GLU A 154 15.60 1.61 20.55
N ARG A 155 14.49 1.17 19.94
CA ARG A 155 13.88 -0.18 20.13
C ARG A 155 13.70 -0.96 18.83
N ASP A 156 14.54 -0.73 17.82
CA ASP A 156 14.42 -1.34 16.48
C ASP A 156 13.11 -1.03 15.73
N HIS A 157 12.31 -0.10 16.23
CA HIS A 157 11.17 0.42 15.48
C HIS A 157 11.66 1.46 14.48
N THR A 158 11.74 1.04 13.22
CA THR A 158 12.01 1.95 12.11
C THR A 158 10.77 2.77 11.81
N ARG A 159 10.97 4.04 11.44
CA ARG A 159 9.89 4.95 11.08
C ARG A 159 10.31 5.88 9.95
N LEU A 160 9.34 6.29 9.14
CA LEU A 160 9.54 7.39 8.20
C LEU A 160 9.65 8.69 8.98
N VAL A 161 10.66 9.48 8.67
CA VAL A 161 10.87 10.78 9.32
C VAL A 161 11.23 11.83 8.30
N LEU A 162 10.91 13.08 8.64
CA LEU A 162 11.35 14.26 7.91
C LEU A 162 12.50 14.91 8.70
N SER A 163 13.75 14.70 8.27
CA SER A 163 14.96 15.24 8.92
C SER A 163 15.21 16.68 8.56
N ASP A 164 15.21 16.96 7.26
CA ASP A 164 15.68 18.22 6.73
C ASP A 164 14.54 18.94 6.03
N CYS A 165 14.32 20.20 6.42
CA CYS A 165 13.55 21.14 5.65
C CYS A 165 14.36 22.41 5.43
N SER A 166 14.55 22.76 4.17
CA SER A 166 15.36 23.89 3.73
C SER A 166 14.72 24.58 2.54
N ASN A 167 15.29 25.69 2.09
CA ASN A 167 14.86 26.36 0.87
C ASN A 167 15.98 26.32 -0.16
N THR A 168 15.63 26.06 -1.42
CA THR A 168 16.61 26.06 -2.51
C THR A 168 16.96 27.49 -2.90
N ARG A 169 18.26 27.80 -2.88
CA ARG A 169 18.75 29.09 -3.38
C ARG A 169 18.51 29.28 -4.88
N GLY A 170 18.33 28.18 -5.64
CA GLY A 170 18.23 28.19 -7.10
C GLY A 170 16.83 28.46 -7.69
N ARG A 171 15.76 28.52 -6.89
CA ARG A 171 14.39 28.77 -7.38
C ARG A 171 13.69 29.95 -6.71
N LEU A 172 14.46 30.90 -6.19
CA LEU A 172 13.90 32.17 -5.72
C LEU A 172 13.77 33.15 -6.89
N ARG A 173 12.55 33.56 -7.19
CA ARG A 173 12.26 34.62 -8.16
C ARG A 173 11.38 35.67 -7.50
N ILE A 174 11.82 36.91 -7.55
CA ILE A 174 11.01 38.05 -7.11
C ILE A 174 10.97 39.04 -8.26
N THR A 175 9.77 39.34 -8.75
CA THR A 175 9.55 40.24 -9.88
C THR A 175 8.43 41.21 -9.60
N LEU A 176 8.55 42.40 -10.15
CA LEU A 176 7.49 43.40 -10.14
C LEU A 176 6.36 42.99 -11.10
N LEU A 177 5.10 42.96 -10.64
CA LEU A 177 3.97 42.51 -11.46
C LEU A 177 3.57 43.50 -12.56
N HIS A 178 3.73 44.80 -12.31
CA HIS A 178 3.32 45.86 -13.21
C HIS A 178 4.42 46.88 -13.41
N LYS A 179 4.53 47.45 -14.62
CA LYS A 179 5.46 48.55 -14.86
C LYS A 179 5.04 49.77 -14.04
N LEU A 180 5.95 50.32 -13.24
CA LEU A 180 5.71 51.53 -12.46
C LEU A 180 6.51 52.70 -13.01
N SER A 181 6.31 53.88 -12.42
CA SER A 181 7.15 55.05 -12.67
C SER A 181 8.60 54.78 -12.26
N PHE A 182 9.54 55.54 -12.84
CA PHE A 182 10.97 55.37 -12.59
C PHE A 182 11.34 55.33 -11.09
N LEU A 183 10.75 56.23 -10.28
CA LEU A 183 10.98 56.29 -8.84
C LEU A 183 10.46 55.05 -8.10
N LEU A 184 9.29 54.55 -8.49
CA LEU A 184 8.69 53.37 -7.88
C LEU A 184 9.41 52.09 -8.27
N ASN A 185 9.90 52.00 -9.52
CA ASN A 185 10.77 50.89 -9.94
C ASN A 185 12.04 50.88 -9.09
N SER A 186 12.70 52.03 -8.90
CA SER A 186 13.90 52.12 -8.06
C SER A 186 13.64 51.73 -6.60
N LEU A 187 12.49 52.09 -6.04
CA LEU A 187 12.08 51.66 -4.70
C LEU A 187 11.80 50.16 -4.66
N ALA A 188 11.07 49.63 -5.64
CA ALA A 188 10.77 48.20 -5.75
C ALA A 188 12.04 47.36 -5.87
N ASP A 189 13.00 47.76 -6.70
CA ASP A 189 14.29 47.07 -6.85
C ASP A 189 15.06 46.99 -5.52
N LYS A 190 14.99 48.06 -4.71
CA LYS A 190 15.55 48.08 -3.35
C LYS A 190 14.81 47.17 -2.38
N VAL A 191 13.48 47.06 -2.49
CA VAL A 191 12.69 46.11 -1.68
C VAL A 191 13.03 44.67 -2.09
N ILE A 192 13.12 44.40 -3.38
CA ILE A 192 13.48 43.09 -3.93
C ILE A 192 14.86 42.68 -3.42
N SER A 193 15.87 43.57 -3.48
CA SER A 193 17.23 43.24 -3.02
C SER A 193 17.31 42.89 -1.54
N LEU A 194 16.39 43.40 -0.71
CA LEU A 194 16.27 43.04 0.71
C LEU A 194 15.47 41.76 0.94
N LEU A 195 14.47 41.49 0.10
CA LEU A 195 13.67 40.27 0.19
C LEU A 195 14.44 39.04 -0.29
N VAL A 196 15.33 39.17 -1.28
CA VAL A 196 16.12 38.06 -1.83
C VAL A 196 16.83 37.24 -0.74
N PRO A 197 17.60 37.83 0.20
CA PRO A 197 18.22 37.06 1.28
C PRO A 197 17.26 36.72 2.44
N ALA A 198 16.21 37.53 2.66
CA ALA A 198 15.33 37.40 3.82
C ALA A 198 14.22 36.35 3.63
N LEU A 199 13.62 36.28 2.43
CA LEU A 199 12.45 35.45 2.14
C LEU A 199 12.74 33.95 2.34
N PRO A 200 13.85 33.38 1.82
CA PRO A 200 14.17 31.97 2.08
C PRO A 200 14.38 31.69 3.57
N LYS A 201 14.98 32.58 4.36
CA LYS A 201 15.12 32.34 5.81
C LYS A 201 13.76 32.36 6.50
N LEU A 202 12.89 33.27 6.08
CA LEU A 202 11.57 33.44 6.65
C LEU A 202 10.67 32.22 6.36
N VAL A 203 10.61 31.79 5.10
CA VAL A 203 9.89 30.57 4.69
C VAL A 203 10.40 29.37 5.47
N LYS A 204 11.72 29.20 5.61
CA LYS A 204 12.30 28.11 6.41
C LYS A 204 11.78 28.16 7.85
N SER A 205 11.84 29.34 8.47
CA SER A 205 11.46 29.49 9.88
C SER A 205 9.95 29.34 10.16
N LYS A 206 9.09 29.64 9.17
CA LYS A 206 7.64 29.66 9.33
C LYS A 206 6.94 28.46 8.72
N LEU A 207 7.36 28.01 7.54
CA LEU A 207 6.70 26.93 6.81
C LEU A 207 7.28 25.55 7.13
N CYS A 208 8.58 25.40 7.38
CA CYS A 208 9.14 24.08 7.69
C CYS A 208 8.51 23.39 8.91
N PRO A 209 8.17 24.09 10.01
CA PRO A 209 7.42 23.49 11.11
C PRO A 209 6.04 22.96 10.67
N VAL A 210 5.36 23.69 9.78
CA VAL A 210 4.07 23.30 9.21
C VAL A 210 4.21 22.07 8.31
N ILE A 211 5.23 22.05 7.44
CA ILE A 211 5.54 20.87 6.60
C ILE A 211 5.83 19.65 7.46
N LYS A 212 6.60 19.80 8.54
CA LYS A 212 6.90 18.72 9.48
C LYS A 212 5.64 18.19 10.17
N ALA A 213 4.78 19.06 10.66
CA ALA A 213 3.52 18.66 11.29
C ALA A 213 2.59 17.94 10.29
N ALA A 214 2.43 18.49 9.09
CA ALA A 214 1.66 17.88 8.01
C ALA A 214 2.19 16.49 7.62
N PHE A 215 3.52 16.32 7.59
CA PHE A 215 4.14 15.02 7.33
C PHE A 215 3.87 14.00 8.44
N GLU A 216 3.96 14.40 9.71
CA GLU A 216 3.68 13.49 10.84
C GLU A 216 2.22 13.01 10.81
N ASP A 217 1.27 13.89 10.51
CA ASP A 217 -0.14 13.52 10.35
C ASP A 217 -0.36 12.61 9.14
N MET A 218 0.30 12.89 8.01
CA MET A 218 0.26 12.01 6.84
C MET A 218 0.80 10.61 7.20
N ARG A 219 1.93 10.54 7.89
CA ARG A 219 2.55 9.28 8.33
C ARG A 219 1.61 8.50 9.25
N ALA A 220 0.96 9.17 10.19
CA ALA A 220 -0.03 8.55 11.07
C ALA A 220 -1.22 8.00 10.29
N ASP A 221 -1.75 8.76 9.32
CA ASP A 221 -2.82 8.30 8.43
C ASP A 221 -2.41 7.06 7.63
N LEU A 222 -1.21 7.06 7.04
CA LEU A 222 -0.69 5.92 6.27
C LEU A 222 -0.59 4.65 7.11
N VAL A 223 -0.12 4.76 8.35
CA VAL A 223 -0.07 3.63 9.29
C VAL A 223 -1.48 3.20 9.71
N ASN A 224 -2.42 4.13 9.85
CA ASN A 224 -3.79 3.79 10.21
C ASN A 224 -4.54 3.08 9.07
N LEU A 225 -4.20 3.32 7.80
CA LEU A 225 -4.75 2.58 6.67
C LEU A 225 -4.50 1.07 6.79
N THR A 226 -3.42 0.66 7.44
CA THR A 226 -3.07 -0.76 7.59
C THR A 226 -3.82 -1.44 8.73
N LYS A 227 -4.49 -0.69 9.62
CA LYS A 227 -5.15 -1.24 10.82
C LYS A 227 -6.60 -1.62 10.60
N VAL A 228 -7.15 -1.39 9.41
CA VAL A 228 -8.55 -1.72 9.12
C VAL A 228 -8.65 -3.22 8.87
N PRO A 229 -9.41 -3.98 9.68
CA PRO A 229 -9.57 -5.41 9.47
C PRO A 229 -10.31 -5.69 8.17
N VAL A 230 -9.84 -6.70 7.44
CA VAL A 230 -10.51 -7.23 6.25
C VAL A 230 -11.43 -8.36 6.68
N SER A 231 -12.74 -8.21 6.45
CA SER A 231 -13.72 -9.23 6.85
C SER A 231 -13.71 -10.43 5.89
N LEU A 232 -13.72 -11.64 6.44
CA LEU A 232 -13.68 -12.94 5.77
C LEU A 232 -14.78 -13.84 6.34
N ASN A 233 -16.04 -13.63 5.92
CA ASN A 233 -17.22 -14.27 6.51
C ASN A 233 -17.31 -14.01 8.03
N SER A 234 -17.10 -15.04 8.85
CA SER A 234 -17.05 -14.96 10.32
C SER A 234 -15.69 -14.53 10.87
N ASP A 235 -14.64 -14.61 10.05
CA ASP A 235 -13.27 -14.36 10.45
C ASP A 235 -12.81 -12.98 9.94
N HIS A 236 -11.68 -12.52 10.42
CA HIS A 236 -11.06 -11.26 10.03
C HIS A 236 -9.57 -11.44 9.77
N LEU A 237 -9.06 -10.83 8.71
CA LEU A 237 -7.64 -10.65 8.47
C LEU A 237 -7.23 -9.26 8.95
N GLU A 238 -6.30 -9.22 9.90
CA GLU A 238 -5.72 -7.98 10.40
C GLU A 238 -4.26 -7.86 9.96
N PHE A 239 -3.83 -6.62 9.69
CA PHE A 239 -2.44 -6.31 9.41
C PHE A 239 -1.81 -5.50 10.53
N ASP A 240 -0.63 -5.91 10.94
CA ASP A 240 0.17 -5.19 11.93
C ASP A 240 1.33 -4.49 11.22
N PHE A 241 1.43 -3.17 11.38
CA PHE A 241 2.55 -2.40 10.83
C PHE A 241 3.86 -2.81 11.51
N MET A 242 4.84 -3.29 10.73
CA MET A 242 6.14 -3.72 11.25
C MET A 242 7.19 -2.65 11.07
N SER A 243 7.39 -2.21 9.83
CA SER A 243 8.43 -1.26 9.46
C SER A 243 8.12 -0.58 8.12
N PRO A 244 8.66 0.62 7.87
CA PRO A 244 8.68 1.20 6.54
C PRO A 244 10.02 0.95 5.84
N ALA A 245 9.99 0.96 4.51
CA ALA A 245 11.18 1.02 3.66
C ALA A 245 10.95 2.04 2.53
N ILE A 246 12.04 2.57 1.99
CA ILE A 246 12.02 3.39 0.78
C ILE A 246 12.89 2.69 -0.25
N GLU A 247 12.31 2.47 -1.42
CA GLU A 247 13.04 1.97 -2.58
C GLU A 247 12.71 2.85 -3.80
N HIS A 248 13.74 3.47 -4.36
CA HIS A 248 13.61 4.49 -5.39
C HIS A 248 12.62 5.59 -4.96
N SER A 249 11.46 5.66 -5.62
CA SER A 249 10.43 6.68 -5.38
C SER A 249 9.22 6.14 -4.61
N VAL A 250 9.33 4.91 -4.10
CA VAL A 250 8.22 4.16 -3.51
C VAL A 250 8.44 4.02 -2.01
N VAL A 251 7.40 4.31 -1.25
CA VAL A 251 7.35 4.03 0.18
C VAL A 251 6.66 2.68 0.37
N HIS A 252 7.35 1.73 0.98
CA HIS A 252 6.81 0.42 1.33
C HIS A 252 6.46 0.40 2.82
N LEU A 253 5.23 0.02 3.15
CA LEU A 253 4.86 -0.35 4.51
C LEU A 253 4.87 -1.87 4.59
N ILE A 254 5.80 -2.41 5.37
CA ILE A 254 5.96 -3.84 5.59
C ILE A 254 5.02 -4.24 6.74
N LEU A 255 4.18 -5.24 6.46
CA LEU A 255 3.07 -5.63 7.31
C LEU A 255 3.20 -7.11 7.71
N GLY A 256 2.98 -7.35 8.99
CA GLY A 256 2.59 -8.66 9.48
C GLY A 256 1.12 -8.89 9.19
N ALA A 257 0.69 -10.14 9.20
CA ALA A 257 -0.70 -10.51 9.02
C ALA A 257 -1.12 -11.49 10.12
N LYS A 258 -2.38 -11.43 10.53
CA LYS A 258 -2.97 -12.41 11.44
C LYS A 258 -4.42 -12.67 11.06
N LEU A 259 -4.80 -13.93 11.16
CA LEU A 259 -6.17 -14.37 10.98
C LEU A 259 -6.80 -14.50 12.37
N VAL A 260 -7.95 -13.87 12.54
CA VAL A 260 -8.69 -13.80 13.79
C VAL A 260 -10.08 -14.40 13.56
N ASP A 261 -10.49 -15.32 14.41
CA ASP A 261 -11.84 -15.90 14.32
C ASP A 261 -12.93 -14.96 14.88
N SER A 262 -14.18 -15.38 14.74
CA SER A 262 -15.35 -14.63 15.26
C SER A 262 -15.33 -14.36 16.78
N GLU A 263 -14.53 -15.09 17.55
CA GLU A 263 -14.38 -14.90 19.00
C GLU A 263 -13.24 -13.94 19.35
N GLY A 264 -12.53 -13.42 18.36
CA GLY A 264 -11.40 -12.52 18.54
C GLY A 264 -10.08 -13.25 18.83
N LYS A 265 -10.02 -14.57 18.65
CA LYS A 265 -8.82 -15.37 18.89
C LYS A 265 -7.99 -15.47 17.61
N VAL A 266 -6.68 -15.26 17.74
CA VAL A 266 -5.74 -15.43 16.63
C VAL A 266 -5.60 -16.92 16.29
N THR A 267 -6.01 -17.30 15.08
CA THR A 267 -5.92 -18.67 14.57
C THR A 267 -4.64 -18.92 13.78
N LYS A 268 -4.15 -17.88 13.07
CA LYS A 268 -2.86 -17.90 12.37
C LYS A 268 -2.15 -16.56 12.51
N LEU A 269 -0.83 -16.60 12.66
CA LEU A 269 0.03 -15.42 12.77
C LEU A 269 1.17 -15.52 11.77
N PHE A 270 1.40 -14.43 11.04
CA PHE A 270 2.45 -14.28 10.03
C PHE A 270 3.26 -13.04 10.38
N ASN A 271 4.38 -13.21 11.08
CA ASN A 271 5.21 -12.13 11.60
C ASN A 271 6.71 -12.29 11.30
N ASP A 272 7.07 -13.24 10.44
CA ASP A 272 8.47 -13.46 10.09
C ASP A 272 9.00 -12.25 9.33
N SER A 273 9.83 -11.46 10.01
CA SER A 273 10.54 -10.33 9.44
C SER A 273 11.70 -10.86 8.60
N VAL A 274 11.68 -10.60 7.30
CA VAL A 274 12.85 -10.82 6.46
C VAL A 274 13.36 -9.45 6.04
N ASP A 275 14.69 -9.32 6.02
CA ASP A 275 15.39 -8.19 5.40
C ASP A 275 14.73 -7.81 4.08
N SER A 276 14.65 -6.50 3.82
CA SER A 276 13.96 -5.82 2.72
C SER A 276 14.49 -6.15 1.31
N LEU A 277 15.07 -7.33 1.12
CA LEU A 277 15.79 -7.76 -0.08
C LEU A 277 14.85 -8.06 -1.26
N ASN A 278 13.56 -8.32 -1.00
CA ASN A 278 12.57 -8.66 -2.02
C ASN A 278 11.30 -7.78 -1.93
N LEU A 279 11.46 -6.47 -2.03
CA LEU A 279 10.32 -5.56 -2.10
C LEU A 279 9.66 -5.62 -3.49
N PRO A 280 8.31 -5.56 -3.56
CA PRO A 280 7.61 -5.63 -4.83
C PRO A 280 7.75 -4.30 -5.59
N SER A 281 8.08 -4.40 -6.87
CA SER A 281 8.10 -3.25 -7.78
C SER A 281 6.68 -2.71 -8.02
N LEU A 282 6.58 -1.38 -8.14
CA LEU A 282 5.32 -0.70 -8.42
C LEU A 282 5.25 -0.33 -9.92
N TYR A 283 4.40 -1.03 -10.68
CA TYR A 283 4.24 -0.82 -12.13
C TYR A 283 3.03 0.05 -12.44
N HIS A 284 3.26 1.29 -12.91
CA HIS A 284 2.25 2.22 -13.47
C HIS A 284 1.00 2.49 -12.61
N THR A 285 0.97 2.04 -11.36
CA THR A 285 -0.14 2.17 -10.42
C THR A 285 0.29 3.07 -9.27
N PRO A 286 -0.63 3.88 -8.69
CA PRO A 286 -0.29 4.79 -7.61
C PRO A 286 0.01 4.04 -6.29
N PHE A 287 -0.54 2.84 -6.13
CA PHE A 287 -0.26 1.96 -4.99
C PHE A 287 -0.51 0.50 -5.36
N SER A 288 0.06 -0.42 -4.58
CA SER A 288 -0.24 -1.86 -4.64
C SER A 288 -0.18 -2.48 -3.25
N LEU A 289 -1.02 -3.50 -3.02
CA LEU A 289 -0.92 -4.39 -1.86
C LEU A 289 -0.49 -5.76 -2.36
N THR A 290 0.67 -6.21 -1.92
CA THR A 290 1.21 -7.54 -2.25
C THR A 290 1.15 -8.40 -1.00
N MET A 291 0.69 -9.64 -1.13
CA MET A 291 0.59 -10.60 -0.04
C MET A 291 1.33 -11.89 -0.39
N ARG A 292 1.98 -12.49 0.60
CA ARG A 292 2.65 -13.78 0.45
C ARG A 292 1.63 -14.90 0.29
N LYS A 293 1.99 -15.92 -0.49
CA LYS A 293 1.09 -17.03 -0.88
C LYS A 293 0.45 -17.73 0.32
N ASP A 294 1.20 -17.97 1.39
CA ASP A 294 0.71 -18.61 2.62
C ASP A 294 -0.38 -17.80 3.35
N VAL A 295 -0.25 -16.47 3.35
CA VAL A 295 -1.28 -15.57 3.87
C VAL A 295 -2.55 -15.69 3.02
N VAL A 296 -2.42 -15.65 1.69
CA VAL A 296 -3.57 -15.79 0.77
C VAL A 296 -4.22 -17.18 0.91
N ASN A 297 -3.44 -18.25 1.07
CA ASN A 297 -3.96 -19.60 1.35
C ASN A 297 -4.81 -19.62 2.62
N ALA A 298 -4.36 -18.96 3.70
CA ALA A 298 -5.13 -18.87 4.93
C ALA A 298 -6.44 -18.09 4.76
N VAL A 299 -6.41 -17.01 3.97
CA VAL A 299 -7.61 -16.23 3.62
C VAL A 299 -8.61 -17.08 2.84
N VAL A 300 -8.15 -17.81 1.82
CA VAL A 300 -9.01 -18.69 1.02
C VAL A 300 -9.62 -19.80 1.87
N ALA A 301 -8.83 -20.42 2.77
CA ALA A 301 -9.33 -21.43 3.69
C ALA A 301 -10.38 -20.90 4.69
N ALA A 302 -10.25 -19.64 5.14
CA ALA A 302 -11.25 -18.99 5.99
C ALA A 302 -12.54 -18.66 5.22
N LEU A 303 -12.44 -18.31 3.94
CA LEU A 303 -13.59 -18.03 3.08
C LEU A 303 -14.33 -19.29 2.63
N LEU A 304 -13.64 -20.42 2.54
CA LEU A 304 -14.16 -21.73 2.17
C LEU A 304 -13.93 -22.73 3.32
N PRO A 305 -14.62 -22.57 4.46
CA PRO A 305 -14.48 -23.49 5.58
C PRO A 305 -14.95 -24.90 5.19
N PRO A 306 -14.50 -25.94 5.90
CA PRO A 306 -15.06 -27.27 5.75
C PRO A 306 -16.57 -27.27 6.00
N GLU A 307 -17.34 -27.70 4.99
CA GLU A 307 -18.78 -27.89 5.09
C GLU A 307 -19.16 -29.37 4.97
N GLU A 308 -20.19 -29.75 5.72
CA GLU A 308 -20.92 -31.01 5.54
C GLU A 308 -22.32 -30.69 5.04
N LEU A 309 -22.61 -31.07 3.80
CA LEU A 309 -23.94 -30.98 3.22
C LEU A 309 -24.56 -32.39 3.13
N MET A 310 -25.76 -32.55 3.66
CA MET A 310 -26.53 -33.78 3.50
C MET A 310 -27.69 -33.56 2.54
N VAL A 311 -27.73 -34.34 1.46
CA VAL A 311 -28.78 -34.28 0.44
C VAL A 311 -29.59 -35.57 0.44
N LEU A 312 -30.90 -35.46 0.68
CA LEU A 312 -31.84 -36.56 0.46
C LEU A 312 -32.12 -36.67 -1.04
N LEU A 313 -31.42 -37.59 -1.71
CA LEU A 313 -31.27 -37.59 -3.15
C LEU A 313 -32.60 -37.78 -3.88
N ASP A 314 -33.43 -38.73 -3.43
CA ASP A 314 -34.71 -39.04 -4.09
C ASP A 314 -35.74 -37.91 -3.95
N TYR A 315 -35.60 -37.07 -2.91
CA TYR A 315 -36.49 -35.93 -2.68
C TYR A 315 -36.03 -34.67 -3.41
N VAL A 316 -34.73 -34.37 -3.35
CA VAL A 316 -34.16 -33.14 -3.92
C VAL A 316 -33.83 -33.30 -5.40
N LEU A 317 -33.33 -34.48 -5.81
CA LEU A 317 -32.82 -34.80 -7.14
C LEU A 317 -33.29 -36.21 -7.60
N PRO A 318 -34.60 -36.44 -7.77
CA PRO A 318 -35.17 -37.77 -8.05
C PRO A 318 -34.59 -38.43 -9.31
N GLU A 319 -34.34 -37.64 -10.36
CA GLU A 319 -33.73 -38.14 -11.60
C GLU A 319 -32.31 -38.66 -11.37
N THR A 320 -31.51 -37.94 -10.56
CA THR A 320 -30.15 -38.36 -10.19
C THR A 320 -30.18 -39.64 -9.34
N ALA A 321 -31.15 -39.78 -8.42
CA ALA A 321 -31.32 -41.00 -7.63
C ALA A 321 -31.67 -42.21 -8.51
N HIS A 322 -32.55 -42.03 -9.50
CA HIS A 322 -32.88 -43.07 -10.46
C HIS A 322 -31.68 -43.46 -11.35
N CYS A 323 -30.95 -42.47 -11.86
CA CYS A 323 -29.74 -42.68 -12.65
C CYS A 323 -28.67 -43.42 -11.84
N LEU A 324 -28.41 -43.01 -10.60
CA LEU A 324 -27.46 -43.67 -9.71
C LEU A 324 -27.82 -45.15 -9.52
N LYS A 325 -29.08 -45.45 -9.21
CA LYS A 325 -29.55 -46.83 -9.04
C LYS A 325 -29.37 -47.64 -10.32
N SER A 326 -29.69 -47.04 -11.47
CA SER A 326 -29.53 -47.68 -12.79
C SER A 326 -28.07 -47.97 -13.11
N SER A 327 -27.17 -47.00 -12.88
CA SER A 327 -25.72 -47.16 -13.09
C SER A 327 -25.10 -48.21 -12.15
N ILE A 328 -25.48 -48.20 -10.88
CA ILE A 328 -25.01 -49.21 -9.92
C ILE A 328 -25.54 -50.60 -10.30
N LYS A 329 -26.76 -50.72 -10.87
CA LYS A 329 -27.32 -52.02 -11.28
C LYS A 329 -26.47 -52.70 -12.35
N VAL A 330 -25.85 -51.92 -13.24
CA VAL A 330 -24.91 -52.42 -14.27
C VAL A 330 -23.68 -53.07 -13.64
N ILE A 331 -23.23 -52.56 -12.49
CA ILE A 331 -22.03 -53.03 -11.77
C ILE A 331 -22.39 -54.16 -10.79
N SER A 332 -23.46 -53.99 -10.02
CA SER A 332 -23.90 -54.91 -8.98
C SER A 332 -25.40 -54.75 -8.70
N GLU A 333 -26.19 -55.71 -9.18
CA GLU A 333 -27.63 -55.74 -8.93
C GLU A 333 -27.97 -55.83 -7.43
N LYS A 334 -27.16 -56.55 -6.64
CA LYS A 334 -27.30 -56.64 -5.18
C LYS A 334 -27.11 -55.27 -4.51
N ALA A 335 -26.16 -54.45 -4.96
CA ALA A 335 -25.94 -53.11 -4.42
C ALA A 335 -27.06 -52.15 -4.83
N ALA A 336 -27.50 -52.21 -6.10
CA ALA A 336 -28.58 -51.37 -6.60
C ALA A 336 -29.92 -51.66 -5.88
N ASN A 337 -30.20 -52.92 -5.56
CA ASN A 337 -31.41 -53.29 -4.83
C ASN A 337 -31.41 -52.81 -3.37
N ARG A 338 -30.24 -52.46 -2.80
CA ARG A 338 -30.16 -51.83 -1.48
C ARG A 338 -30.49 -50.33 -1.51
N LEU A 339 -30.34 -49.66 -2.65
CA LEU A 339 -30.66 -48.24 -2.81
C LEU A 339 -32.20 -48.05 -2.73
N GLY A 340 -32.65 -47.49 -1.61
CA GLY A 340 -34.06 -47.24 -1.31
C GLY A 340 -34.53 -45.84 -1.75
N PRO A 341 -35.76 -45.43 -1.39
CA PRO A 341 -36.31 -44.11 -1.71
C PRO A 341 -35.78 -42.99 -0.79
N THR A 342 -34.97 -43.32 0.22
CA THR A 342 -34.43 -42.35 1.18
C THR A 342 -32.90 -42.28 1.11
N GLN A 343 -32.33 -42.46 -0.07
CA GLN A 343 -30.88 -42.34 -0.30
C GLN A 343 -30.36 -40.99 0.18
N ILE A 344 -29.26 -41.01 0.92
CA ILE A 344 -28.58 -39.79 1.37
C ILE A 344 -27.22 -39.74 0.68
N VAL A 345 -26.88 -38.57 0.13
CA VAL A 345 -25.52 -38.24 -0.26
C VAL A 345 -25.01 -37.22 0.73
N LYS A 346 -23.96 -37.57 1.48
CA LYS A 346 -23.19 -36.61 2.24
C LYS A 346 -22.05 -36.09 1.38
N ILE A 347 -21.94 -34.77 1.30
CA ILE A 347 -20.86 -34.06 0.63
C ILE A 347 -20.05 -33.40 1.72
N LEU A 348 -18.80 -33.82 1.85
CA LEU A 348 -17.85 -33.34 2.85
C LEU A 348 -16.71 -32.66 2.11
N THR A 349 -16.49 -31.37 2.37
CA THR A 349 -15.27 -30.70 1.88
C THR A 349 -14.21 -30.77 2.97
N GLN A 350 -12.99 -31.20 2.64
CA GLN A 350 -11.90 -31.28 3.61
C GLN A 350 -11.19 -29.94 3.83
N GLU A 351 -10.48 -29.82 4.96
CA GLU A 351 -9.75 -28.63 5.40
C GLU A 351 -8.66 -28.13 4.44
N THR A 352 -8.07 -29.02 3.63
CA THR A 352 -6.93 -28.66 2.78
C THR A 352 -7.40 -28.05 1.47
N THR A 353 -7.82 -26.79 1.54
CA THR A 353 -7.99 -25.94 0.37
C THR A 353 -6.66 -25.29 0.02
N GLU A 354 -6.11 -25.59 -1.16
CA GLU A 354 -4.82 -25.03 -1.61
C GLU A 354 -5.01 -24.07 -2.78
N LEU A 355 -4.49 -22.83 -2.66
CA LEU A 355 -4.37 -21.93 -3.79
C LEU A 355 -3.08 -22.24 -4.56
N LEU A 356 -3.24 -22.54 -5.83
CA LEU A 356 -2.18 -22.73 -6.81
C LEU A 356 -2.14 -21.47 -7.67
N VAL A 357 -1.05 -20.70 -7.58
CA VAL A 357 -0.88 -19.47 -8.36
C VAL A 357 0.27 -19.68 -9.34
N ASP A 358 0.00 -19.42 -10.62
CA ASP A 358 0.96 -19.35 -11.72
C ASP A 358 0.82 -17.98 -12.44
N GLN A 359 1.73 -17.64 -13.36
CA GLN A 359 1.70 -16.37 -14.08
C GLN A 359 0.34 -16.14 -14.78
N GLY A 360 -0.46 -15.26 -14.20
CA GLY A 360 -1.78 -14.85 -14.72
C GLY A 360 -2.93 -15.80 -14.41
N ASN A 361 -2.70 -16.92 -13.72
CA ASN A 361 -3.73 -17.90 -13.40
C ASN A 361 -3.69 -18.27 -11.91
N ALA A 362 -4.84 -18.29 -11.27
CA ALA A 362 -5.00 -18.87 -9.95
C ALA A 362 -6.01 -20.02 -10.01
N LYS A 363 -5.74 -21.08 -9.26
CA LYS A 363 -6.62 -22.23 -9.10
C LYS A 363 -6.74 -22.57 -7.63
N VAL A 364 -7.93 -22.99 -7.21
CA VAL A 364 -8.15 -23.56 -5.89
C VAL A 364 -8.37 -25.06 -6.04
N ALA A 365 -7.54 -25.83 -5.36
CA ALA A 365 -7.67 -27.27 -5.22
C ALA A 365 -8.36 -27.59 -3.90
N GLN A 366 -9.33 -28.49 -3.94
CA GLN A 366 -10.09 -28.94 -2.78
C GLN A 366 -10.37 -30.44 -2.90
N LEU A 367 -10.30 -31.14 -1.77
CA LEU A 367 -10.70 -32.54 -1.68
C LEU A 367 -12.16 -32.62 -1.19
N ILE A 368 -13.00 -33.25 -2.00
CA ILE A 368 -14.42 -33.48 -1.72
C ILE A 368 -14.62 -34.98 -1.50
N ILE A 369 -15.26 -35.34 -0.39
CA ILE A 369 -15.66 -36.71 -0.11
C ILE A 369 -17.18 -36.81 -0.29
N LEU A 370 -17.60 -37.73 -1.14
CA LEU A 370 -18.98 -38.12 -1.31
C LEU A 370 -19.22 -39.46 -0.62
N GLU A 371 -20.10 -39.47 0.38
CA GLU A 371 -20.56 -40.70 1.00
C GLU A 371 -22.02 -40.96 0.60
N VAL A 372 -22.26 -42.11 -0.02
CA VAL A 372 -23.61 -42.48 -0.47
C VAL A 372 -24.18 -43.52 0.45
N PHE A 373 -25.24 -43.17 1.16
CA PHE A 373 -25.99 -44.05 2.05
C PHE A 373 -27.22 -44.59 1.33
N ALA A 374 -27.44 -45.89 1.49
CA ALA A 374 -28.50 -46.60 0.78
C ALA A 374 -29.91 -46.15 1.20
N THR A 375 -30.06 -45.74 2.47
CA THR A 375 -31.26 -45.18 3.09
C THR A 375 -30.86 -44.24 4.23
N ASN A 376 -31.81 -43.46 4.74
CA ASN A 376 -31.64 -42.59 5.91
C ASN A 376 -31.42 -43.34 7.24
N GLU A 377 -31.69 -44.64 7.28
CA GLU A 377 -31.46 -45.50 8.45
C GLU A 377 -30.10 -46.23 8.39
N ALA A 378 -29.39 -46.14 7.26
CA ALA A 378 -28.12 -46.82 7.09
C ALA A 378 -27.01 -46.14 7.91
N TYR A 379 -26.34 -46.91 8.77
CA TYR A 379 -25.23 -46.42 9.60
C TYR A 379 -23.87 -46.39 8.90
N ARG A 380 -23.76 -47.00 7.71
CA ARG A 380 -22.52 -47.05 6.93
C ARG A 380 -22.82 -46.69 5.48
N PRO A 381 -21.92 -45.95 4.82
CA PRO A 381 -22.08 -45.66 3.41
C PRO A 381 -22.03 -46.96 2.60
N LEU A 382 -22.83 -47.02 1.54
CA LEU A 382 -22.77 -48.08 0.53
C LEU A 382 -21.43 -48.03 -0.19
N PHE A 383 -20.95 -46.82 -0.48
CA PHE A 383 -19.60 -46.54 -0.97
C PHE A 383 -19.22 -45.08 -0.64
N THR A 384 -17.92 -44.84 -0.63
CA THR A 384 -17.32 -43.52 -0.44
C THR A 384 -16.45 -43.20 -1.65
N LEU A 385 -16.54 -41.99 -2.15
CA LEU A 385 -15.76 -41.49 -3.28
C LEU A 385 -14.99 -40.24 -2.85
N GLY A 386 -13.66 -40.28 -2.96
CA GLY A 386 -12.82 -39.11 -2.85
C GLY A 386 -12.64 -38.47 -4.22
N ILE A 387 -12.86 -37.16 -4.31
CA ILE A 387 -12.80 -36.37 -5.54
C ILE A 387 -11.85 -35.21 -5.30
N GLU A 388 -10.77 -35.16 -6.09
CA GLU A 388 -9.93 -33.96 -6.16
C GLU A 388 -10.54 -33.01 -7.19
N ALA A 389 -11.04 -31.88 -6.70
CA ALA A 389 -11.64 -30.83 -7.51
C ALA A 389 -10.68 -29.64 -7.60
N THR A 390 -10.52 -29.10 -8.80
CA THR A 390 -9.79 -27.86 -9.03
C THR A 390 -10.70 -26.84 -9.69
N SER A 391 -10.75 -25.61 -9.18
CA SER A 391 -11.54 -24.52 -9.74
C SER A 391 -10.63 -23.37 -10.11
N GLU A 392 -10.88 -22.69 -11.23
CA GLU A 392 -10.19 -21.44 -11.54
C GLU A 392 -10.62 -20.34 -10.56
N ALA A 393 -9.67 -19.61 -10.02
CA ALA A 393 -9.90 -18.50 -9.11
C ALA A 393 -9.56 -17.18 -9.81
N GLN A 394 -10.46 -16.20 -9.71
CA GLN A 394 -10.27 -14.87 -10.24
C GLN A 394 -10.40 -13.83 -9.13
N PHE A 395 -9.40 -12.96 -9.02
CA PHE A 395 -9.38 -11.84 -8.10
C PHE A 395 -9.70 -10.56 -8.86
N TYR A 396 -10.68 -9.79 -8.40
CA TYR A 396 -11.01 -8.49 -8.97
C TYR A 396 -11.58 -7.56 -7.90
N THR A 397 -11.64 -6.27 -8.17
CA THR A 397 -12.24 -5.30 -7.27
C THR A 397 -13.63 -4.87 -7.75
N ARG A 398 -14.54 -4.64 -6.82
CA ARG A 398 -15.87 -4.04 -7.09
C ARG A 398 -16.12 -2.94 -6.07
N GLY A 399 -15.95 -1.69 -6.48
CA GLY A 399 -15.88 -0.57 -5.54
C GLY A 399 -14.69 -0.75 -4.60
N ASP A 400 -14.93 -0.67 -3.30
CA ASP A 400 -13.90 -0.82 -2.25
C ASP A 400 -13.71 -2.27 -1.78
N LEU A 401 -14.36 -3.25 -2.43
CA LEU A 401 -14.29 -4.66 -2.06
C LEU A 401 -13.38 -5.45 -3.00
N LEU A 402 -12.52 -6.29 -2.41
CA LEU A 402 -11.82 -7.35 -3.12
C LEU A 402 -12.76 -8.56 -3.24
N MET A 403 -12.98 -9.01 -4.47
CA MET A 403 -13.82 -10.15 -4.80
C MET A 403 -12.95 -11.31 -5.24
N ILE A 404 -13.27 -12.49 -4.74
CA ILE A 404 -12.72 -13.77 -5.22
C ILE A 404 -13.89 -14.52 -5.85
N ASN A 405 -13.71 -14.98 -7.09
CA ASN A 405 -14.70 -15.77 -7.81
C ASN A 405 -14.10 -17.12 -8.22
N PHE A 406 -14.87 -18.19 -8.05
CA PHE A 406 -14.51 -19.54 -8.45
C PHE A 406 -15.28 -19.92 -9.70
N ASN A 407 -14.56 -20.12 -10.80
CA ASN A 407 -15.09 -20.51 -12.09
C ASN A 407 -14.64 -21.93 -12.44
N GLN A 408 -15.46 -22.62 -13.25
CA GLN A 408 -15.10 -23.90 -13.91
C GLN A 408 -14.48 -24.95 -12.98
N ILE A 409 -15.32 -25.85 -12.46
CA ILE A 409 -14.84 -26.98 -11.66
C ILE A 409 -14.33 -28.09 -12.60
N SER A 410 -13.06 -28.44 -12.46
CA SER A 410 -12.42 -29.60 -13.09
C SER A 410 -12.26 -30.71 -12.06
N LEU A 411 -12.73 -31.92 -12.39
CA LEU A 411 -12.63 -33.10 -11.54
C LEU A 411 -11.57 -34.03 -12.13
N ASN A 412 -10.56 -34.38 -11.34
CA ASN A 412 -9.58 -35.39 -11.72
C ASN A 412 -10.02 -36.74 -11.14
N PHE A 413 -10.13 -37.76 -12.00
CA PHE A 413 -10.54 -39.12 -11.64
C PHE A 413 -9.39 -40.11 -11.83
#